data_AF-A0A8I1IY54-F1
#
_entry.id   AF-A0A8I1IY54-F1
#
_cell.length_a   1.000
_cell.length_b   1.000
_cell.length_c   1.000
_cell.angle_alpha   90.00
_cell.angle_beta   90.00
_cell.angle_gamma   90.00
#
_symmetry.space_group_name_H-M   'P 1'
#
loop_
_entity.id
_entity.type
_entity.pdbx_description
1 polymer ?
#
loop_
_entity_poly.entity_id
_entity_poly.type
_entity_poly.pdbx_seq_one_letter_code
_entity_poly.pdbx_strand_id
1 'polypeptide(L)'
;MKIYTYYLGNGIFPLDWEVCFSTVEEYKRKLFEKYTASQEYNDFVIGGFNVLTDKIDAILNYALENFRKEFPHNYELRCPAMIFPLPRGDESNGAEFAIVLKRDEDGDTMVYSPLPLSYLERS
;
A
#
# COMPACT_ATOMS: atom_id res chain seq x y z
N MET A 1 -7.73 5.35 -11.92
CA MET A 1 -8.13 4.57 -10.73
C MET A 1 -8.57 5.54 -9.66
N LYS A 2 -9.71 5.32 -9.00
CA LYS A 2 -10.11 6.14 -7.85
C LYS A 2 -9.33 5.65 -6.62
N ILE A 3 -8.68 6.56 -5.90
CA ILE A 3 -7.95 6.27 -4.67
C ILE A 3 -8.65 6.97 -3.52
N TYR A 4 -8.94 6.21 -2.47
CA TYR A 4 -9.44 6.69 -1.20
C TYR A 4 -8.25 6.96 -0.28
N THR A 5 -8.23 8.12 0.35
CA THR A 5 -7.17 8.57 1.23
C THR A 5 -7.73 8.74 2.64
N TYR A 6 -7.05 8.13 3.61
CA TYR A 6 -7.43 8.16 5.03
C TYR A 6 -6.29 8.77 5.82
N TYR A 7 -6.60 9.73 6.68
CA TYR A 7 -5.66 10.34 7.61
C TYR A 7 -5.92 9.80 9.02
N LEU A 8 -4.94 9.14 9.60
CA LEU A 8 -5.04 8.49 10.92
C LEU A 8 -4.31 9.30 12.02
N GLY A 9 -4.17 10.62 11.84
CA GLY A 9 -3.54 11.49 12.83
C GLY A 9 -4.54 11.86 13.91
N ASN A 10 -4.38 11.29 15.11
CA ASN A 10 -4.90 11.77 16.42
C ASN A 10 -4.70 10.70 17.52
N GLY A 11 -3.46 10.26 17.77
CA GLY A 11 -3.11 9.65 19.06
C GLY A 11 -3.32 8.14 19.19
N ILE A 12 -2.70 7.34 18.32
CA ILE A 12 -2.24 6.02 18.75
C ILE A 12 -0.81 6.20 19.30
N PHE A 13 -0.69 6.28 20.63
CA PHE A 13 0.61 6.17 21.33
C PHE A 13 1.31 4.87 20.90
N PRO A 14 2.65 4.81 20.86
CA PRO A 14 3.43 4.12 19.85
C PRO A 14 3.50 2.61 20.12
N LEU A 15 2.45 1.89 19.76
CA LEU A 15 2.66 0.55 19.23
C LEU A 15 3.14 0.77 17.81
N ASP A 16 4.45 0.67 17.61
CA ASP A 16 5.07 0.77 16.31
C ASP A 16 4.53 -0.36 15.40
N TRP A 17 3.39 -0.10 14.78
CA TRP A 17 2.67 -1.04 13.94
C TRP A 17 3.36 -1.21 12.59
N GLU A 18 4.46 -0.48 12.32
CA GLU A 18 5.33 -0.69 11.17
C GLU A 18 5.75 -2.16 11.06
N VAL A 19 5.93 -2.85 12.19
CA VAL A 19 6.28 -4.29 12.24
C VAL A 19 5.22 -5.21 11.62
N CYS A 20 3.97 -4.75 11.51
CA CYS A 20 2.88 -5.53 10.93
C CYS A 20 2.90 -5.51 9.39
N PHE A 21 3.68 -4.61 8.78
CA PHE A 21 3.66 -4.37 7.34
C PHE A 21 5.03 -4.61 6.71
N SER A 22 5.02 -5.01 5.44
CA SER A 22 6.25 -4.99 4.63
C SER A 22 6.39 -3.63 3.98
N THR A 23 7.63 -3.22 3.70
CA THR A 23 7.87 -2.13 2.75
C THR A 23 7.42 -2.55 1.35
N VAL A 24 7.16 -1.57 0.47
CA VAL A 24 6.80 -1.86 -0.94
C VAL A 24 7.84 -2.74 -1.62
N GLU A 25 9.13 -2.43 -1.43
CA GLU A 25 10.23 -3.17 -2.06
C GLU A 25 10.34 -4.61 -1.52
N GLU A 26 10.23 -4.81 -0.21
CA GLU A 26 10.22 -6.15 0.38
C GLU A 26 9.03 -6.97 -0.11
N TYR A 27 7.86 -6.35 -0.26
CA TYR A 27 6.67 -7.03 -0.77
C TYR A 27 6.83 -7.42 -2.23
N LYS A 28 7.31 -6.51 -3.10
CA LYS A 28 7.59 -6.82 -4.51
C LYS A 28 8.59 -7.95 -4.66
N ARG A 29 9.65 -7.98 -3.84
CA ARG A 29 10.62 -9.08 -3.81
C ARG A 29 9.95 -10.41 -3.45
N LYS A 30 9.19 -10.47 -2.35
CA LYS A 30 8.45 -11.68 -1.95
C LYS A 30 7.45 -12.11 -3.01
N LEU A 31 6.79 -11.16 -3.68
CA LEU A 31 5.84 -11.43 -4.75
C LEU A 31 6.56 -12.03 -5.97
N PHE A 32 7.73 -11.51 -6.33
CA PHE A 32 8.55 -12.04 -7.42
C PHE A 32 9.03 -13.46 -7.13
N GLU A 33 9.52 -13.72 -5.92
CA GLU A 33 9.92 -15.07 -5.47
C GLU A 33 8.75 -16.06 -5.59
N LYS A 34 7.54 -15.68 -5.13
CA LYS A 34 6.34 -16.51 -5.27
C LYS A 34 5.89 -16.70 -6.72
N TYR A 35 5.98 -15.63 -7.51
CA TYR A 35 5.58 -15.66 -8.91
C TYR A 35 6.46 -16.64 -9.70
N THR A 36 7.77 -16.53 -9.55
CA THR A 36 8.75 -17.37 -10.25
C THR A 36 8.75 -18.82 -9.80
N ALA A 37 8.38 -19.11 -8.55
CA ALA A 37 8.25 -20.48 -8.04
C ALA A 37 7.18 -21.31 -8.79
N SER A 38 6.24 -20.68 -9.48
CA SER A 38 5.21 -21.34 -10.30
C SER A 38 4.87 -20.52 -11.53
N GLN A 39 5.91 -20.11 -12.28
CA GLN A 39 5.81 -19.10 -13.33
C GLN A 39 4.75 -19.42 -14.39
N GLU A 40 4.72 -20.61 -14.98
CA GLU A 40 3.75 -20.95 -16.05
C GLU A 40 2.29 -20.83 -15.58
N TYR A 41 2.00 -21.30 -14.36
CA TYR A 41 0.67 -21.19 -13.77
C TYR A 41 0.33 -19.73 -13.46
N ASN A 42 1.26 -18.98 -12.87
CA ASN A 42 1.03 -17.59 -12.52
C ASN A 42 0.88 -16.72 -13.78
N ASP A 43 1.66 -16.95 -14.83
CA ASP A 43 1.52 -16.32 -16.15
C ASP A 43 0.09 -16.53 -16.69
N PHE A 44 -0.40 -17.76 -16.61
CA PHE A 44 -1.75 -18.09 -17.04
C PHE A 44 -2.83 -17.38 -16.20
N VAL A 45 -2.66 -17.29 -14.88
CA VAL A 45 -3.67 -16.74 -13.96
C VAL A 45 -3.68 -15.20 -13.95
N ILE A 46 -2.51 -14.56 -13.83
CA ILE A 46 -2.41 -13.11 -13.65
C ILE A 46 -1.98 -12.36 -14.92
N GLY A 47 -1.53 -13.06 -15.97
CA GLY A 47 -1.15 -12.46 -17.25
C GLY A 47 0.22 -11.76 -17.24
N GLY A 48 1.03 -11.99 -16.21
CA GLY A 48 2.37 -11.40 -16.07
C GLY A 48 2.62 -10.76 -14.71
N PHE A 49 3.87 -10.79 -14.24
CA PHE A 49 4.27 -10.17 -12.98
C PHE A 49 4.05 -8.65 -12.99
N ASN A 50 4.29 -8.02 -14.14
CA ASN A 50 4.11 -6.58 -14.33
C ASN A 50 2.66 -6.13 -14.04
N VAL A 51 1.66 -6.98 -14.28
CA VAL A 51 0.26 -6.66 -14.02
C VAL A 51 0.02 -6.29 -12.55
N LEU A 52 0.69 -6.97 -11.62
CA LEU A 52 0.58 -6.67 -10.19
C LEU A 52 1.50 -5.53 -9.77
N THR A 53 2.74 -5.49 -10.27
CA THR A 53 3.69 -4.43 -9.87
C THR A 53 3.30 -3.07 -10.40
N ASP A 54 2.79 -2.98 -11.63
CA ASP A 54 2.33 -1.72 -12.23
C ASP A 54 1.16 -1.12 -11.43
N LYS A 55 0.29 -1.98 -10.88
CA LYS A 55 -0.77 -1.54 -9.95
C LYS A 55 -0.19 -0.97 -8.67
N ILE A 56 0.76 -1.67 -8.05
CA ILE A 56 1.44 -1.20 -6.83
C ILE A 56 2.11 0.15 -7.10
N ASP A 57 2.83 0.27 -8.22
CA ASP A 57 3.52 1.50 -8.61
C ASP A 57 2.57 2.65 -8.89
N ALA A 58 1.44 2.40 -9.54
CA ALA A 58 0.42 3.41 -9.75
C ALA A 58 -0.13 3.97 -8.42
N ILE A 59 -0.36 3.12 -7.43
CA ILE A 59 -0.86 3.54 -6.10
C ILE A 59 0.24 4.27 -5.34
N LEU A 60 1.47 3.75 -5.34
CA LEU A 60 2.61 4.37 -4.66
C LEU A 60 2.90 5.77 -5.21
N ASN A 61 2.96 5.93 -6.54
CA ASN A 61 3.20 7.22 -7.17
C ASN A 61 2.10 8.22 -6.82
N TYR A 62 0.83 7.81 -6.89
CA TYR A 62 -0.28 8.65 -6.46
C TYR A 62 -0.16 9.05 -4.98
N ALA A 63 0.15 8.08 -4.11
CA ALA A 63 0.31 8.30 -2.67
C ALA A 63 1.41 9.32 -2.39
N LEU A 64 2.61 9.16 -2.97
CA LEU A 64 3.74 10.07 -2.79
C LEU A 64 3.44 11.48 -3.31
N GLU A 65 2.78 11.60 -4.48
CA GLU A 65 2.38 12.89 -5.03
C GLU A 65 1.33 13.60 -4.17
N ASN A 66 0.31 12.86 -3.73
CA ASN A 66 -0.74 13.40 -2.87
C ASN A 66 -0.17 13.81 -1.51
N PHE A 67 0.66 12.98 -0.90
CA PHE A 67 1.31 13.25 0.38
C PHE A 67 2.17 14.52 0.34
N ARG A 68 2.93 14.73 -0.73
CA ARG A 68 3.69 15.98 -0.96
C ARG A 68 2.80 17.21 -1.10
N LYS A 69 1.59 17.07 -1.66
CA LYS A 69 0.62 18.17 -1.78
C LYS A 69 -0.03 18.48 -0.44
N GLU A 70 -0.34 17.46 0.34
CA GLU A 70 -0.95 17.60 1.67
C GLU A 70 0.06 18.21 2.68
N PHE A 71 1.34 17.83 2.58
CA PHE A 71 2.40 18.28 3.48
C PHE A 71 3.58 18.94 2.74
N PRO A 72 3.37 20.11 2.09
CA PRO A 72 4.35 20.71 1.17
C PRO A 72 5.70 21.09 1.79
N HIS A 73 5.73 21.28 3.11
CA HIS A 73 6.93 21.70 3.84
C HIS A 73 7.49 20.61 4.78
N ASN A 74 6.86 19.44 4.84
CA ASN A 74 7.27 18.33 5.69
C ASN A 74 6.74 17.00 5.12
N TYR A 75 7.23 16.62 3.95
CA TYR A 75 6.80 15.39 3.24
C TYR A 75 7.80 14.24 3.40
N GLU A 76 8.81 14.41 4.24
CA GLU A 76 9.76 13.34 4.53
C GLU A 76 9.03 12.20 5.24
N LEU A 77 9.29 10.98 4.80
CA LEU A 77 8.71 9.80 5.41
C LEU A 77 9.62 9.33 6.55
N ARG A 78 9.02 9.00 7.69
CA ARG A 78 9.71 8.37 8.82
C ARG A 78 10.35 7.03 8.41
N CYS A 79 9.61 6.26 7.62
CA CYS A 79 9.98 4.93 7.18
C CYS A 79 9.69 4.80 5.67
N PRO A 80 10.26 3.80 4.98
CA PRO A 80 9.86 3.51 3.60
C PRO A 80 8.35 3.28 3.49
N ALA A 81 7.78 3.56 2.32
CA ALA A 81 6.37 3.31 2.05
C ALA A 81 6.04 1.83 2.33
N MET A 82 4.98 1.61 3.10
CA MET A 82 4.53 0.29 3.49
C MET A 82 3.34 -0.16 2.63
N ILE A 83 3.12 -1.46 2.57
CA ILE A 83 2.07 -2.06 1.74
C ILE A 83 1.38 -3.19 2.49
N PHE A 84 0.07 -3.32 2.25
CA PHE A 84 -0.68 -4.53 2.57
C PHE A 84 -1.63 -4.92 1.44
N PRO A 85 -1.81 -6.24 1.21
CA PRO A 85 -2.78 -6.72 0.24
C PRO A 85 -4.21 -6.60 0.79
N LEU A 86 -5.13 -6.26 -0.10
CA LEU A 86 -6.57 -6.25 0.16
C LEU A 86 -7.18 -7.49 -0.51
N PRO A 87 -7.56 -8.52 0.26
CA PRO A 87 -8.18 -9.70 -0.31
C PRO A 87 -9.57 -9.33 -0.84
N ARG A 88 -9.84 -9.69 -2.09
CA ARG A 88 -11.13 -9.46 -2.75
C ARG A 88 -11.95 -10.73 -2.94
N GLY A 89 -11.47 -11.85 -2.41
CA GLY A 89 -12.05 -13.18 -2.67
C GLY A 89 -12.03 -13.54 -4.16
N ASP A 90 -12.81 -14.55 -4.51
CA ASP A 90 -12.88 -15.09 -5.89
C ASP A 90 -13.65 -14.17 -6.86
N GLU A 91 -14.27 -13.08 -6.38
CA GLU A 91 -15.11 -12.19 -7.18
C GLU A 91 -14.32 -11.21 -8.07
N SER A 92 -13.03 -11.03 -7.81
CA SER A 92 -12.16 -10.25 -8.70
C SER A 92 -10.89 -11.04 -8.97
N ASN A 93 -10.58 -11.28 -10.24
CA ASN A 93 -9.37 -11.96 -10.74
C ASN A 93 -8.05 -11.25 -10.37
N GLY A 94 -7.81 -10.94 -9.09
CA GLY A 94 -6.60 -10.27 -8.63
C GLY A 94 -6.69 -9.75 -7.19
N ALA A 95 -5.51 -9.50 -6.64
CA ALA A 95 -5.35 -8.74 -5.41
C ALA A 95 -5.36 -7.23 -5.71
N GLU A 96 -5.92 -6.46 -4.77
CA GLU A 96 -5.70 -5.02 -4.69
C GLU A 96 -4.70 -4.75 -3.57
N PHE A 97 -4.10 -3.56 -3.56
CA PHE A 97 -3.08 -3.18 -2.57
C PHE A 97 -3.40 -1.82 -1.97
N ALA A 98 -3.09 -1.64 -0.70
CA ALA A 98 -3.08 -0.34 -0.07
C ALA A 98 -1.66 0.06 0.30
N ILE A 99 -1.37 1.36 0.16
CA ILE A 99 -0.09 1.97 0.53
C ILE A 99 -0.27 2.79 1.79
N VAL A 100 0.72 2.72 2.66
CA VAL A 100 0.75 3.49 3.90
C VAL A 100 2.01 4.36 3.93
N LEU A 101 1.81 5.65 4.17
CA LEU A 101 2.86 6.65 4.31
C LEU A 101 2.79 7.24 5.72
N LYS A 102 3.95 7.37 6.37
CA LYS A 102 4.05 7.87 7.74
C LYS A 102 5.09 8.99 7.82
N ARG A 103 4.72 10.10 8.45
CA ARG A 103 5.57 11.31 8.54
C ARG A 103 6.46 11.33 9.78
N ASP A 104 5.90 11.05 10.95
CA ASP A 104 6.55 11.25 12.25
C ASP A 104 6.33 10.07 13.21
N GLU A 105 7.01 10.12 14.37
CA GLU A 105 6.81 9.13 15.45
C GLU A 105 5.38 9.13 15.99
N ASP A 106 4.75 10.32 16.00
CA ASP A 106 3.59 10.64 16.84
C ASP A 106 2.22 10.40 16.16
N GLY A 107 2.19 9.98 14.89
CA GLY A 107 1.02 9.27 14.35
C GLY A 107 0.48 9.79 13.03
N ASP A 108 1.15 10.74 12.35
CA ASP A 108 0.68 11.23 11.06
C ASP A 108 0.87 10.19 9.97
N THR A 109 -0.21 9.42 9.79
CA THR A 109 -0.27 8.26 8.92
C THR A 109 -1.35 8.47 7.87
N MET A 110 -0.97 8.30 6.62
CA MET A 110 -1.88 8.32 5.49
C MET A 110 -1.99 6.94 4.87
N VAL A 111 -3.22 6.46 4.68
CA VAL A 111 -3.52 5.20 4.00
C VAL A 111 -4.18 5.51 2.67
N TYR A 112 -3.66 4.91 1.60
CA TYR A 112 -4.12 5.06 0.23
C TYR A 112 -4.62 3.72 -0.27
N SER A 113 -5.90 3.64 -0.62
CA SER A 113 -6.54 2.38 -1.02
C SER A 113 -7.38 2.58 -2.28
N PRO A 114 -7.33 1.65 -3.25
CA PRO A 114 -8.23 1.65 -4.41
C PRO A 114 -9.66 1.23 -4.03
N LEU A 115 -9.85 0.71 -2.81
CA LEU A 115 -11.13 0.27 -2.27
C LEU A 115 -11.51 1.11 -1.04
N PRO A 116 -12.81 1.37 -0.81
CA PRO A 116 -13.24 2.05 0.41
C PRO A 116 -12.99 1.16 1.64
N LEU A 117 -12.29 1.71 2.63
CA LEU A 117 -12.02 1.11 3.94
C LEU A 117 -12.85 1.87 4.98
N SER A 118 -14.14 1.55 5.10
CA SER A 118 -15.09 2.28 5.95
C SER A 118 -14.71 2.35 7.42
N TYR A 119 -13.95 1.36 7.92
CA TYR A 119 -13.43 1.34 9.28
C TYR A 119 -12.33 2.40 9.54
N LEU A 120 -11.79 3.02 8.48
CA LEU A 120 -10.82 4.12 8.56
C LEU A 120 -11.44 5.51 8.31
N GLU A 121 -12.73 5.59 7.98
CA GLU A 121 -13.40 6.88 7.65
C GLU A 121 -13.68 7.77 8.88
N ARG A 122 -13.38 7.30 10.10
CA ARG A 122 -13.77 7.96 11.37
C ARG A 122 -12.76 7.82 12.52
N SER A 123 -11.48 7.67 12.23
CA SER A 123 -10.42 7.80 13.25
C SER A 123 -10.07 9.26 13.52
#